data_AF-A0A413H332-F1
#
_entry.id   AF-A0A413H332-F1
#
_cell.length_a   1.000
_cell.length_b   1.000
_cell.length_c   1.000
_cell.angle_alpha   90.00
_cell.angle_beta   90.00
_cell.angle_gamma   90.00
#
_symmetry.space_group_name_H-M   'P 1'
#
loop_
_entity.id
_entity.type
_entity.pdbx_description
1 polymer ?
#
loop_
_entity_poly.entity_id
_entity_poly.type
_entity_poly.pdbx_seq_one_letter_code
_entity_poly.pdbx_strand_id
1 'polypeptide(L)'
;MLAYSETESLNLNYIQQNTNSGFLLWKETTENAIKDSKFSSETETSLIRKLWLPYENENRKDINATQTPLSYDPALDKLFYNRLSQLSAAHPDYSYNPLKSASSFLSPDEYESLVQRANLFGCSLNYAIIGTRRKPTKLVEPLIGTLWHQNAPYNNLCPNQYPAGCVAIAMAQIMKYHKFPKTYNWDNMPYNTGTLDTQQLIVDIGKAVDMDYGKDGSSSNIDKAIKGFSSMGYNVVKKDIIPLM
;
A
#
# COMPACT_ATOMS: atom_id res chain seq x y z
N MET A 1 12.55 19.77 -9.79
CA MET A 1 14.01 19.92 -9.66
C MET A 1 14.36 19.82 -8.18
N LEU A 2 15.15 18.81 -7.81
CA LEU A 2 15.59 18.55 -6.44
C LEU A 2 16.84 19.34 -6.11
N ALA A 3 17.10 19.47 -4.81
CA ALA A 3 18.15 20.28 -4.19
C ALA A 3 19.48 20.30 -4.98
N TYR A 4 20.06 21.50 -5.09
CA TYR A 4 21.32 21.78 -5.76
C TYR A 4 22.46 21.78 -4.73
N SER A 5 23.59 21.12 -5.03
CA SER A 5 24.81 21.11 -4.21
C SER A 5 26.02 21.25 -5.14
N GLU A 6 26.97 22.12 -4.79
CA GLU A 6 28.22 22.32 -5.56
C GLU A 6 29.24 21.19 -5.33
N THR A 7 29.08 20.43 -4.25
CA THR A 7 29.82 19.19 -4.00
C THR A 7 28.92 18.02 -4.35
N GLU A 8 29.10 17.47 -5.55
CA GLU A 8 28.35 16.32 -6.08
C GLU A 8 28.67 15.01 -5.31
N SER A 9 28.27 14.89 -4.05
CA SER A 9 28.44 13.61 -3.36
C SER A 9 27.28 13.28 -2.42
N LEU A 10 26.21 12.74 -2.99
CA LEU A 10 25.28 11.87 -2.29
C LEU A 10 25.73 10.43 -2.51
N ASN A 11 26.51 9.88 -1.58
CA ASN A 11 26.96 8.49 -1.64
C ASN A 11 25.83 7.54 -1.22
N LEU A 12 25.07 7.07 -2.22
CA LEU A 12 23.91 6.20 -2.05
C LEU A 12 24.25 4.75 -1.68
N ASN A 13 25.53 4.37 -1.68
CA ASN A 13 25.96 2.99 -1.42
C ASN A 13 25.98 2.64 0.08
N TYR A 14 25.82 3.61 0.97
CA TYR A 14 25.85 3.39 2.42
C TYR A 14 24.48 3.13 3.07
N ILE A 15 23.39 3.16 2.30
CA ILE A 15 22.02 3.00 2.81
C ILE A 15 21.39 1.74 2.20
N GLN A 16 21.94 0.59 2.55
CA GLN A 16 21.26 -0.69 2.40
C GLN A 16 21.46 -1.46 3.67
N GLN A 17 20.46 -1.38 4.57
CA GLN A 17 20.09 -2.56 5.35
C GLN A 17 18.76 -2.51 6.11
N ASN A 18 17.97 -1.42 6.16
CA ASN A 18 16.64 -1.47 6.79
C ASN A 18 15.73 -0.27 6.48
N THR A 19 15.35 -0.02 5.22
CA THR A 19 14.51 1.15 4.89
C THR A 19 13.15 0.77 4.33
N ASN A 20 12.11 1.20 5.05
CA ASN A 20 10.69 1.22 4.69
C ASN A 20 10.45 1.59 3.22
N SER A 21 9.42 0.98 2.61
CA SER A 21 9.00 1.17 1.21
C SER A 21 8.88 2.64 0.78
N GLY A 22 8.47 3.54 1.68
CA GLY A 22 8.36 4.97 1.41
C GLY A 22 9.69 5.66 1.12
N PHE A 23 10.80 5.21 1.71
CA PHE A 23 12.13 5.77 1.45
C PHE A 23 12.66 5.34 0.07
N LEU A 24 12.38 4.10 -0.34
CA LEU A 24 12.74 3.62 -1.68
C LEU A 24 11.98 4.36 -2.77
N LEU A 25 10.68 4.59 -2.56
CA LEU A 25 9.86 5.39 -3.47
C LEU A 25 10.34 6.84 -3.54
N TRP A 26 10.65 7.44 -2.38
CA TRP A 26 11.26 8.77 -2.34
C TRP A 26 12.61 8.80 -3.06
N LYS A 27 13.45 7.77 -2.92
CA LYS A 27 14.73 7.64 -3.62
C LYS A 27 14.55 7.55 -5.13
N GLU A 28 13.70 6.65 -5.63
CA GLU A 28 13.46 6.50 -7.08
C GLU A 28 12.85 7.78 -7.69
N THR A 29 11.87 8.38 -7.01
CA THR A 29 11.29 9.65 -7.45
C THR A 29 12.31 10.78 -7.43
N THR A 30 13.23 10.76 -6.45
CA THR A 30 14.33 11.73 -6.36
C THR A 30 15.33 11.53 -7.51
N GLU A 31 15.74 10.31 -7.79
CA GLU A 31 16.66 9.99 -8.89
C GLU A 31 16.08 10.38 -10.26
N ASN A 32 14.79 10.15 -10.49
CA ASN A 32 14.13 10.55 -11.74
C ASN A 32 14.02 12.07 -11.87
N ALA A 33 13.63 12.78 -10.82
CA ALA A 33 13.55 14.24 -10.86
C ALA A 33 14.91 14.95 -10.88
N ILE A 34 16.01 14.26 -10.53
CA ILE A 34 17.40 14.71 -10.79
C ILE A 34 17.78 14.51 -12.26
N LYS A 35 17.39 13.40 -12.90
CA LYS A 35 17.62 13.20 -14.34
C LYS A 35 16.87 14.25 -15.17
N ASP A 36 15.65 14.58 -14.77
CA ASP A 36 14.80 15.58 -15.43
C ASP A 36 15.24 17.02 -15.14
N SER A 37 16.00 17.28 -14.06
CA SER A 37 16.44 18.63 -13.70
C SER A 37 17.45 19.23 -14.67
N LYS A 38 18.15 18.41 -15.47
CA LYS A 38 19.05 18.88 -16.53
C LYS A 38 18.36 19.70 -17.62
N PHE A 39 17.02 19.76 -17.63
CA PHE A 39 16.22 20.46 -18.63
C PHE A 39 15.54 21.75 -18.16
N SER A 40 15.67 22.18 -16.90
CA SER A 40 14.97 23.39 -16.46
C SER A 40 15.78 24.67 -16.63
N SER A 41 15.09 25.81 -16.72
CA SER A 41 15.67 27.10 -17.07
C SER A 41 16.54 27.66 -15.95
N GLU A 42 17.62 28.38 -16.29
CA GLU A 42 18.54 29.02 -15.32
C GLU A 42 17.79 29.90 -14.30
N THR A 43 16.68 30.51 -14.72
CA THR A 43 15.81 31.33 -13.87
C THR A 43 15.18 30.52 -12.73
N GLU A 44 14.67 29.32 -13.01
CA GLU A 44 14.03 28.44 -12.02
C GLU A 44 15.05 27.89 -11.02
N THR A 45 16.24 27.53 -11.51
CA THR A 45 17.35 27.09 -10.66
C THR A 45 17.82 28.20 -9.71
N SER A 46 17.87 29.45 -10.18
CA SER A 46 18.25 30.60 -9.34
C SER A 46 17.26 30.90 -8.22
N LEU A 47 15.96 30.71 -8.49
CA LEU A 47 14.89 30.90 -7.50
C LEU A 47 14.93 29.82 -6.43
N ILE A 48 15.16 28.57 -6.84
CA ILE A 48 15.35 27.45 -5.93
C ILE A 48 16.58 27.71 -5.04
N ARG A 49 17.71 28.15 -5.61
CA ARG A 49 18.92 28.50 -4.83
C ARG A 49 18.64 29.55 -3.75
N LYS A 50 17.85 30.58 -4.05
CA LYS A 50 17.43 31.60 -3.07
C LYS A 50 16.63 31.01 -1.91
N LEU A 51 15.80 30.00 -2.15
CA LEU A 51 15.00 29.34 -1.12
C LEU A 51 15.83 28.41 -0.23
N TRP A 52 16.95 27.88 -0.73
CA TRP A 52 17.82 26.97 0.01
C TRP A 52 18.92 27.66 0.82
N LEU A 53 19.32 28.88 0.42
CA LEU A 53 20.31 29.71 1.11
C LEU A 53 20.16 29.79 2.67
N PRO A 54 18.94 29.89 3.24
CA PRO A 54 18.76 29.89 4.70
C PRO A 54 19.11 28.56 5.39
N TYR A 55 19.14 27.46 4.65
CA TYR A 55 19.37 26.11 5.16
C TYR A 55 20.82 25.62 4.97
N GLU A 56 21.65 26.36 4.24
CA GLU A 56 23.06 25.99 3.97
C GLU A 56 24.00 26.33 5.15
N ASN A 57 23.58 27.13 6.13
CA ASN A 57 24.43 27.53 7.25
C ASN A 57 24.18 26.66 8.50
N GLU A 58 25.17 25.81 8.83
CA GLU A 58 25.12 24.82 9.93
C GLU A 58 25.13 25.36 11.38
N ASN A 59 25.07 26.67 11.62
CA ASN A 59 25.08 27.20 12.99
C ASN A 59 23.67 27.47 13.51
N ARG A 60 22.97 26.39 13.90
CA ARG A 60 21.77 26.49 14.74
C ARG A 60 22.13 27.07 16.11
N LYS A 61 21.76 28.33 16.32
CA LYS A 61 21.41 28.84 17.65
C LYS A 61 19.96 29.30 17.60
N ASP A 62 19.13 28.59 18.37
CA ASP A 62 17.83 28.97 18.92
C ASP A 62 17.23 30.26 18.34
N ILE A 63 16.53 30.14 17.23
CA ILE A 63 15.60 31.17 16.81
C ILE A 63 14.21 30.69 17.22
N ASN A 64 13.69 31.29 18.29
CA ASN A 64 12.25 31.44 18.44
C ASN A 64 11.75 32.12 17.16
N ALA A 65 11.32 31.31 16.19
CA ALA A 65 10.90 31.76 14.88
C ALA A 65 9.65 32.62 15.06
N THR A 66 9.86 33.92 15.20
CA THR A 66 8.81 34.90 15.01
C THR A 66 8.48 34.79 13.53
N GLN A 67 7.36 34.15 13.22
CA GLN A 67 6.85 33.95 11.87
C GLN A 67 6.81 35.29 11.15
N THR A 68 7.81 35.55 10.31
CA THR A 68 7.66 36.58 9.29
C THR A 68 6.69 35.98 8.28
N PRO A 69 5.52 36.58 8.03
CA PRO A 69 4.59 36.06 7.03
C PRO A 69 5.33 35.99 5.71
N LEU A 70 5.38 34.80 5.09
CA LEU A 70 5.87 34.66 3.72
C LEU A 70 5.13 35.68 2.86
N SER A 71 5.87 36.67 2.35
CA SER A 71 5.37 37.65 1.39
C SER A 71 4.75 36.88 0.22
N TYR A 72 3.55 37.28 -0.19
CA TYR A 72 2.86 36.72 -1.36
C TYR A 72 3.80 36.73 -2.59
N ASP A 73 4.09 35.55 -3.13
CA ASP A 73 4.89 35.37 -4.34
C ASP A 73 4.07 34.57 -5.37
N PRO A 74 3.64 35.18 -6.48
CA PRO A 74 2.90 34.52 -7.55
C PRO A 74 3.59 33.27 -8.13
N ALA A 75 4.92 33.18 -8.05
CA ALA A 75 5.67 32.01 -8.50
C ALA A 75 5.47 30.79 -7.58
N LEU A 76 5.27 31.02 -6.27
CA LEU A 76 5.00 29.94 -5.30
C LEU A 76 3.62 29.32 -5.54
N ASP A 77 2.61 30.14 -5.87
CA ASP A 77 1.27 29.65 -6.22
C ASP A 77 1.33 28.75 -7.46
N LYS A 78 2.07 29.17 -8.49
CA LYS A 78 2.24 28.38 -9.73
C LYS A 78 2.91 27.03 -9.44
N LEU A 79 3.98 27.01 -8.64
CA LEU A 79 4.67 25.77 -8.27
C LEU A 79 3.77 24.84 -7.45
N PHE A 80 3.01 25.41 -6.53
CA PHE A 80 2.06 24.67 -5.71
C PHE A 80 0.99 24.00 -6.58
N TYR A 81 0.28 24.75 -7.44
CA TYR A 81 -0.74 24.16 -8.30
C TYR A 81 -0.19 23.16 -9.33
N ASN A 82 1.04 23.38 -9.84
CA ASN A 82 1.72 22.38 -10.66
C ASN A 82 1.93 21.06 -9.90
N ARG A 83 2.32 21.13 -8.61
CA ARG A 83 2.48 19.94 -7.77
C ARG A 83 1.15 19.23 -7.54
N LEU A 84 0.06 19.96 -7.31
CA LEU A 84 -1.28 19.38 -7.19
C LEU A 84 -1.67 18.65 -8.48
N SER A 85 -1.42 19.25 -9.65
CA SER A 85 -1.70 18.63 -10.95
C SER A 85 -0.92 17.33 -11.15
N GLN A 86 0.37 17.30 -10.81
CA GLN A 86 1.18 16.08 -10.87
C GLN A 86 0.65 14.98 -9.95
N LEU A 87 0.26 15.33 -8.73
CA LEU A 87 -0.30 14.38 -7.76
C LEU A 87 -1.63 13.81 -8.26
N SER A 88 -2.52 14.66 -8.77
CA SER A 88 -3.79 14.22 -9.36
C SER A 88 -3.61 13.32 -10.59
N ALA A 89 -2.57 13.56 -11.41
CA ALA A 89 -2.25 12.72 -12.56
C ALA A 89 -1.68 11.34 -12.14
N ALA A 90 -0.84 11.31 -11.11
CA ALA A 90 -0.25 10.07 -10.59
C ALA A 90 -1.25 9.23 -9.77
N HIS A 91 -2.20 9.88 -9.09
CA HIS A 91 -3.14 9.25 -8.15
C HIS A 91 -4.57 9.79 -8.37
N PRO A 92 -5.25 9.34 -9.44
CA PRO A 92 -6.56 9.87 -9.83
C PRO A 92 -7.68 9.54 -8.84
N ASP A 93 -7.46 8.62 -7.91
CA ASP A 93 -8.42 8.25 -6.85
C ASP A 93 -8.33 9.15 -5.61
N TYR A 94 -7.36 10.06 -5.56
CA TYR A 94 -7.19 11.06 -4.50
C TYR A 94 -7.58 12.46 -4.99
N SER A 95 -8.09 13.27 -4.08
CA SER A 95 -8.28 14.70 -4.26
C SER A 95 -7.22 15.46 -3.47
N TYR A 96 -6.48 16.35 -4.12
CA TYR A 96 -5.40 17.11 -3.50
C TYR A 96 -5.77 18.59 -3.36
N ASN A 97 -5.63 19.14 -2.15
CA ASN A 97 -5.99 20.54 -1.85
C ASN A 97 -5.03 21.15 -0.82
N PRO A 98 -4.99 22.49 -0.67
CA PRO A 98 -4.32 23.13 0.46
C PRO A 98 -4.89 22.64 1.80
N LEU A 99 -4.03 22.43 2.79
CA LEU A 99 -4.45 22.04 4.14
C LEU A 99 -5.45 23.03 4.72
N LYS A 100 -5.31 24.33 4.44
CA LYS A 100 -6.27 25.38 4.86
C LYS A 100 -7.72 25.08 4.45
N SER A 101 -7.93 24.39 3.33
CA SER A 101 -9.27 24.03 2.85
C SER A 101 -9.86 22.81 3.58
N ALA A 102 -9.05 22.06 4.32
CA ALA A 102 -9.42 20.78 4.91
C ALA A 102 -10.43 20.89 6.05
N SER A 103 -10.54 22.05 6.68
CA SER A 103 -11.59 22.34 7.67
C SER A 103 -13.01 22.20 7.11
N SER A 104 -13.17 22.25 5.78
CA SER A 104 -14.47 22.06 5.12
C SER A 104 -14.94 20.61 5.03
N PHE A 105 -14.05 19.63 5.22
CA PHE A 105 -14.37 18.21 5.03
C PHE A 105 -13.78 17.24 6.07
N LEU A 106 -12.92 17.71 6.97
CA LEU A 106 -12.43 16.95 8.11
C LEU A 106 -13.20 17.32 9.38
N SER A 107 -13.19 16.42 10.37
CA SER A 107 -13.62 16.78 11.72
C SER A 107 -12.65 17.80 12.35
N PRO A 108 -13.10 18.60 13.34
CA PRO A 108 -12.24 19.57 14.02
C PRO A 108 -10.95 18.94 14.58
N ASP A 109 -11.04 17.76 15.21
CA ASP A 109 -9.90 17.09 15.82
C ASP A 109 -8.86 16.62 14.78
N GLU A 110 -9.33 16.05 13.66
CA GLU A 110 -8.46 15.63 12.55
C GLU A 110 -7.77 16.84 11.91
N TYR A 111 -8.52 17.92 11.69
CA TYR A 111 -7.99 19.16 11.12
C TYR A 111 -6.92 19.78 12.02
N GLU A 112 -7.20 19.94 13.32
CA GLU A 112 -6.27 20.52 14.29
C GLU A 112 -5.00 19.69 14.45
N SER A 113 -5.09 18.36 14.42
CA SER A 113 -3.92 17.49 14.43
C SER A 113 -2.99 17.75 13.24
N LEU A 114 -3.57 17.92 12.05
CA LEU A 114 -2.79 18.20 10.83
C LEU A 114 -2.22 19.62 10.81
N VAL A 115 -2.96 20.61 11.31
CA VAL A 115 -2.48 21.99 11.47
C VAL A 115 -1.30 22.05 12.45
N GLN A 116 -1.40 21.38 13.60
CA GLN A 116 -0.30 21.29 14.56
C GLN A 116 0.95 20.68 13.92
N ARG A 117 0.78 19.63 13.12
CA ARG A 117 1.89 19.00 12.39
C ARG A 117 2.47 19.93 11.32
N ALA A 118 1.65 20.64 10.55
CA ALA A 118 2.14 21.62 9.57
C ALA A 118 2.93 22.74 10.25
N ASN A 119 2.42 23.27 11.36
CA ASN A 119 3.09 24.28 12.16
C ASN A 119 4.43 23.79 12.74
N LEU A 120 4.50 22.53 13.20
CA LEU A 120 5.73 21.92 13.70
C LEU A 120 6.86 21.93 12.66
N PHE A 121 6.52 21.71 11.38
CA PHE A 121 7.48 21.72 10.28
C PHE A 121 7.61 23.09 9.58
N GLY A 122 6.98 24.14 10.11
CA GLY A 122 7.00 25.48 9.51
C GLY A 122 6.29 25.55 8.16
N CYS A 123 5.41 24.61 7.85
CA CYS A 123 4.64 24.60 6.60
C CYS A 123 3.46 25.57 6.69
N SER A 124 3.36 26.48 5.71
CA SER A 124 2.18 27.33 5.56
C SER A 124 0.94 26.50 5.22
N LEU A 125 -0.19 26.76 5.87
CA LEU A 125 -1.45 26.05 5.59
C LEU A 125 -1.96 26.25 4.15
N ASN A 126 -1.54 27.32 3.47
CA ASN A 126 -1.86 27.56 2.05
C ASN A 126 -1.06 26.64 1.11
N TYR A 127 0.10 26.13 1.56
CA TYR A 127 1.05 25.38 0.73
C TYR A 127 1.33 23.95 1.22
N ALA A 128 0.86 23.60 2.42
CA ALA A 128 0.77 22.22 2.85
C ALA A 128 -0.31 21.51 2.04
N ILE A 129 0.00 20.36 1.44
CA ILE A 129 -0.94 19.59 0.61
C ILE A 129 -1.57 18.49 1.46
N ILE A 130 -2.90 18.39 1.42
CA ILE A 130 -3.63 17.22 1.89
C ILE A 130 -4.17 16.44 0.70
N GLY A 131 -3.97 15.13 0.70
CA GLY A 131 -4.61 14.19 -0.21
C GLY A 131 -5.74 13.46 0.50
N THR A 132 -6.97 13.55 0.01
CA THR A 132 -8.10 12.79 0.54
C THR A 132 -8.57 11.77 -0.48
N ARG A 133 -8.73 10.53 -0.03
CA ARG A 133 -9.36 9.47 -0.80
C ARG A 133 -10.81 9.37 -0.34
N ARG A 134 -11.76 9.30 -1.28
CA ARG A 134 -13.14 8.97 -0.90
C ARG A 134 -13.14 7.56 -0.33
N LYS A 135 -13.70 7.38 0.87
CA LYS A 135 -14.01 6.04 1.37
C LYS A 135 -14.88 5.34 0.30
N PRO A 136 -14.58 4.09 -0.09
CA PRO A 136 -15.45 3.37 -1.01
C PRO A 136 -16.87 3.40 -0.45
N THR A 137 -17.84 3.84 -1.26
CA THR A 137 -19.25 4.02 -0.86
C THR A 137 -19.95 2.72 -0.49
N LYS A 138 -19.26 1.58 -0.62
CA LYS A 138 -19.75 0.25 -0.29
C LYS A 138 -18.80 -0.38 0.73
N LEU A 139 -19.27 -0.46 1.97
CA LEU A 139 -18.66 -1.34 2.97
C LEU A 139 -18.91 -2.78 2.50
N VAL A 140 -17.84 -3.53 2.23
CA VAL A 140 -17.93 -4.95 1.92
C VAL A 140 -17.57 -5.70 3.20
N GLU A 141 -18.58 -6.25 3.86
CA GLU A 141 -18.39 -7.16 5.00
C GLU A 141 -17.58 -8.40 4.61
N PRO A 142 -17.01 -9.15 5.57
CA PRO A 142 -16.29 -10.38 5.29
C PRO A 142 -17.11 -11.32 4.39
N LEU A 143 -16.61 -11.55 3.17
CA LEU A 143 -17.33 -12.37 2.19
C LEU A 143 -17.34 -13.84 2.59
N ILE A 144 -16.23 -14.31 3.16
CA ILE A 144 -16.05 -15.68 3.62
C ILE A 144 -16.56 -15.78 5.06
N GLY A 145 -17.50 -16.71 5.31
CA GLY A 145 -18.05 -17.00 6.64
C GLY A 145 -17.58 -18.33 7.25
N THR A 146 -16.77 -19.11 6.54
CA THR A 146 -16.21 -20.37 7.03
C THR A 146 -15.16 -20.13 8.11
N LEU A 147 -15.10 -21.03 9.10
CA LEU A 147 -14.12 -21.07 10.17
C LEU A 147 -13.20 -22.30 10.03
N TRP A 148 -12.96 -22.70 8.79
CA TRP A 148 -12.21 -23.92 8.48
C TRP A 148 -10.71 -23.75 8.81
N HIS A 149 -10.11 -24.79 9.38
CA HIS A 149 -8.70 -24.80 9.75
C HIS A 149 -8.02 -26.12 9.34
N GLN A 150 -6.71 -26.25 9.56
CA GLN A 150 -5.90 -27.32 8.97
C GLN A 150 -5.95 -28.67 9.72
N ASN A 151 -6.63 -28.74 10.86
CA ASN A 151 -6.61 -29.90 11.76
C ASN A 151 -7.98 -30.58 11.78
N ALA A 152 -8.13 -31.61 12.63
CA ALA A 152 -9.39 -32.33 12.75
C ALA A 152 -10.55 -31.37 13.07
N PRO A 153 -11.73 -31.54 12.46
CA PRO A 153 -12.10 -32.66 11.58
C PRO A 153 -11.73 -32.48 10.09
N TYR A 154 -11.16 -31.34 9.70
CA TYR A 154 -10.97 -30.97 8.29
C TYR A 154 -9.92 -31.82 7.55
N ASN A 155 -8.91 -32.32 8.26
CA ASN A 155 -7.82 -33.11 7.69
C ASN A 155 -7.97 -34.63 7.87
N ASN A 156 -9.14 -35.11 8.31
CA ASN A 156 -9.33 -36.54 8.62
C ASN A 156 -9.10 -37.46 7.41
N LEU A 157 -9.28 -36.95 6.18
CA LEU A 157 -8.97 -37.68 4.93
C LEU A 157 -7.59 -37.33 4.34
N CYS A 158 -6.83 -36.41 4.94
CA CYS A 158 -5.48 -36.12 4.49
C CYS A 158 -4.52 -37.28 4.83
N PRO A 159 -3.42 -37.48 4.06
CA PRO A 159 -2.43 -38.50 4.36
C PRO A 159 -1.93 -38.42 5.80
N ASN A 160 -1.94 -39.56 6.50
CA ASN A 160 -1.55 -39.68 7.91
C ASN A 160 -2.29 -38.73 8.88
N GLN A 161 -3.42 -38.15 8.45
CA GLN A 161 -4.11 -37.06 9.17
C GLN A 161 -3.17 -35.91 9.55
N TYR A 162 -2.15 -35.67 8.70
CA TYR A 162 -1.31 -34.49 8.82
C TYR A 162 -2.11 -33.22 8.52
N PRO A 163 -1.65 -32.03 8.96
CA PRO A 163 -2.35 -30.78 8.70
C PRO A 163 -2.70 -30.63 7.22
N ALA A 164 -3.88 -30.12 6.90
CA ALA A 164 -4.36 -29.98 5.53
C ALA A 164 -3.48 -29.03 4.67
N GLY A 165 -2.75 -28.10 5.32
CA GLY A 165 -1.96 -27.06 4.66
C GLY A 165 -2.75 -25.76 4.45
N CYS A 166 -2.08 -24.63 4.63
CA CYS A 166 -2.71 -23.31 4.53
C CYS A 166 -3.28 -23.02 3.13
N VAL A 167 -2.58 -23.46 2.08
CA VAL A 167 -3.01 -23.31 0.69
C VAL A 167 -4.33 -24.05 0.45
N ALA A 168 -4.44 -25.30 0.90
CA ALA A 168 -5.65 -26.10 0.70
C ALA A 168 -6.84 -25.50 1.44
N ILE A 169 -6.65 -25.06 2.69
CA ILE A 169 -7.72 -24.41 3.46
C ILE A 169 -8.15 -23.08 2.85
N ALA A 170 -7.20 -22.24 2.40
CA ALA A 170 -7.53 -20.97 1.76
C ALA A 170 -8.35 -21.20 0.48
N MET A 171 -7.93 -22.16 -0.37
CA MET A 171 -8.67 -22.54 -1.57
C MET A 171 -10.06 -23.08 -1.24
N ALA A 172 -10.18 -23.99 -0.27
CA ALA A 172 -11.45 -24.59 0.12
C ALA A 172 -12.46 -23.54 0.57
N GLN A 173 -12.03 -22.55 1.36
CA GLN A 173 -12.89 -21.46 1.83
C GLN A 173 -13.36 -20.55 0.67
N ILE A 174 -12.48 -20.24 -0.29
CA ILE A 174 -12.86 -19.51 -1.52
C ILE A 174 -13.88 -20.32 -2.33
N MET A 175 -13.63 -21.62 -2.53
CA MET A 175 -14.52 -22.49 -3.30
C MET A 175 -15.90 -22.62 -2.63
N LYS A 176 -15.93 -22.72 -1.31
CA LYS A 176 -17.17 -22.77 -0.53
C LYS A 176 -17.99 -21.49 -0.64
N TYR A 177 -17.33 -20.32 -0.64
CA TYR A 177 -18.00 -19.04 -0.87
C TYR A 177 -18.69 -19.01 -2.24
N HIS A 178 -18.00 -19.48 -3.27
CA HIS A 178 -18.56 -19.53 -4.63
C HIS A 178 -19.51 -20.71 -4.89
N LYS A 179 -19.53 -21.73 -4.03
CA LYS A 179 -20.23 -23.01 -4.23
C LYS A 179 -20.00 -23.59 -5.64
N PHE A 180 -18.73 -23.65 -6.04
CA PHE A 180 -18.29 -24.15 -7.35
C PHE A 180 -17.02 -25.01 -7.18
N PRO A 181 -16.81 -26.07 -7.97
CA PRO A 181 -17.69 -26.64 -9.00
C PRO A 181 -18.94 -27.32 -8.44
N LYS A 182 -19.97 -27.53 -9.28
CA LYS A 182 -21.25 -28.16 -8.87
C LYS A 182 -21.13 -29.66 -8.52
N THR A 183 -19.96 -30.25 -8.70
CA THR A 183 -19.69 -31.66 -8.40
C THR A 183 -19.61 -31.97 -6.90
N TYR A 184 -19.49 -30.95 -6.06
CA TYR A 184 -19.45 -31.09 -4.60
C TYR A 184 -20.81 -30.82 -3.96
N ASN A 185 -21.11 -31.53 -2.88
CA ASN A 185 -22.28 -31.29 -2.05
C ASN A 185 -22.06 -30.12 -1.10
N TRP A 186 -22.17 -28.89 -1.62
CA TRP A 186 -21.90 -27.68 -0.84
C TRP A 186 -22.81 -27.51 0.37
N ASP A 187 -24.05 -28.00 0.34
CA ASP A 187 -24.98 -27.79 1.45
C ASP A 187 -24.62 -28.65 2.66
N ASN A 188 -23.90 -29.76 2.46
CA ASN A 188 -23.35 -30.57 3.55
C ASN A 188 -21.96 -30.12 4.01
N MET A 189 -21.52 -28.91 3.69
CA MET A 189 -20.25 -28.34 4.17
C MET A 189 -20.51 -27.12 5.08
N PRO A 190 -20.88 -27.30 6.36
CA PRO A 190 -21.21 -26.20 7.26
C PRO A 190 -20.00 -25.29 7.51
N TYR A 191 -20.27 -24.07 7.97
CA TYR A 191 -19.21 -23.06 8.15
C TYR A 191 -18.28 -23.33 9.33
N ASN A 192 -18.74 -24.02 10.36
CA ASN A 192 -18.05 -24.16 11.65
C ASN A 192 -17.50 -25.58 11.91
N THR A 193 -17.71 -26.53 11.00
CA THR A 193 -17.19 -27.90 11.17
C THR A 193 -16.96 -28.58 9.82
N GLY A 194 -16.14 -29.63 9.83
CA GLY A 194 -15.81 -30.44 8.66
C GLY A 194 -16.62 -31.73 8.63
N THR A 195 -17.45 -31.90 7.60
CA THR A 195 -18.10 -33.17 7.27
C THR A 195 -17.20 -34.01 6.36
N LEU A 196 -17.65 -35.21 6.01
CA LEU A 196 -16.97 -36.03 4.99
C LEU A 196 -16.85 -35.28 3.65
N ASP A 197 -17.86 -34.51 3.26
CA ASP A 197 -17.82 -33.68 2.05
C ASP A 197 -16.77 -32.57 2.16
N THR A 198 -16.66 -31.90 3.31
CA THR A 198 -15.60 -30.90 3.55
C THR A 198 -14.21 -31.54 3.46
N GLN A 199 -14.04 -32.72 4.07
CA GLN A 199 -12.78 -33.45 4.06
C GLN A 199 -12.41 -33.91 2.64
N GLN A 200 -13.39 -34.35 1.85
CA GLN A 200 -13.20 -34.77 0.47
C GLN A 200 -12.73 -33.60 -0.41
N LEU A 201 -13.37 -32.43 -0.27
CA LEU A 201 -12.92 -31.21 -0.93
C LEU A 201 -11.47 -30.89 -0.59
N ILE A 202 -11.10 -30.94 0.70
CA ILE A 202 -9.77 -30.57 1.17
C ILE A 202 -8.70 -31.53 0.64
N VAL A 203 -8.95 -32.85 0.62
CA VAL A 203 -7.98 -33.81 0.09
C VAL A 203 -7.86 -33.72 -1.44
N ASP A 204 -8.97 -33.42 -2.15
CA ASP A 204 -8.93 -33.21 -3.60
C ASP A 204 -8.13 -31.96 -3.97
N ILE A 205 -8.29 -30.87 -3.21
CA ILE A 205 -7.45 -29.68 -3.36
C ILE A 205 -5.99 -30.03 -3.06
N GLY A 206 -5.72 -30.78 -1.99
CA GLY A 206 -4.37 -31.23 -1.65
C GLY A 206 -3.66 -31.94 -2.80
N LYS A 207 -4.39 -32.81 -3.52
CA LYS A 207 -3.90 -33.44 -4.76
C LYS A 207 -3.68 -32.42 -5.89
N ALA A 208 -4.66 -31.53 -6.11
CA ALA A 208 -4.61 -30.54 -7.19
C ALA A 208 -3.46 -29.53 -7.03
N VAL A 209 -3.05 -29.25 -5.78
CA VAL A 209 -1.95 -28.34 -5.48
C VAL A 209 -0.64 -29.06 -5.15
N ASP A 210 -0.55 -30.36 -5.43
CA ASP A 210 0.64 -31.19 -5.18
C ASP A 210 1.24 -30.88 -3.79
N MET A 211 0.40 -31.08 -2.77
CA MET A 211 0.67 -30.77 -1.37
C MET A 211 1.74 -31.71 -0.81
N ASP A 212 2.78 -31.12 -0.22
CA ASP A 212 3.77 -31.85 0.57
C ASP A 212 3.25 -31.96 2.00
N TYR A 213 2.78 -33.14 2.40
CA TYR A 213 2.18 -33.38 3.71
C TYR A 213 3.24 -33.74 4.75
N GLY A 214 3.31 -32.96 5.83
CA GLY A 214 4.24 -33.18 6.95
C GLY A 214 3.55 -33.11 8.31
N LYS A 215 4.10 -33.84 9.29
CA LYS A 215 3.55 -33.92 10.66
C LYS A 215 3.42 -32.55 11.33
N ASP A 216 4.40 -31.68 11.13
CA ASP A 216 4.47 -30.35 11.75
C ASP A 216 3.95 -29.24 10.84
N GLY A 217 3.51 -29.59 9.62
CA GLY A 217 2.99 -28.66 8.64
C GLY A 217 3.01 -29.23 7.24
N SER A 218 2.08 -28.78 6.41
CA SER A 218 1.99 -29.16 5.00
C SER A 218 2.15 -27.94 4.11
N SER A 219 2.87 -28.09 3.02
CA SER A 219 3.31 -26.96 2.20
C SER A 219 2.94 -27.10 0.72
N SER A 220 2.61 -25.96 0.13
CA SER A 220 2.44 -25.77 -1.31
C SER A 220 2.71 -24.29 -1.60
N ASN A 221 2.56 -23.84 -2.85
CA ASN A 221 2.87 -22.46 -3.24
C ASN A 221 1.79 -21.86 -4.15
N ILE A 222 1.91 -20.56 -4.41
CA ILE A 222 0.92 -19.81 -5.18
C ILE A 222 0.78 -20.30 -6.62
N ASP A 223 1.85 -20.78 -7.26
CA ASP A 223 1.82 -21.26 -8.63
C ASP A 223 1.06 -22.60 -8.72
N LYS A 224 1.24 -23.47 -7.73
CA LYS A 224 0.46 -24.70 -7.58
C LYS A 224 -1.00 -24.40 -7.25
N ALA A 225 -1.29 -23.37 -6.45
CA ALA A 225 -2.66 -22.94 -6.17
C ALA A 225 -3.39 -22.44 -7.43
N ILE A 226 -2.70 -21.67 -8.28
CA ILE A 226 -3.22 -21.23 -9.59
C ILE A 226 -3.59 -22.45 -10.44
N LYS A 227 -2.66 -23.40 -10.58
CA LYS A 227 -2.90 -24.65 -11.33
C LYS A 227 -4.04 -25.48 -10.73
N GLY A 228 -4.11 -25.58 -9.40
CA GLY A 228 -5.16 -26.32 -8.70
C GLY A 228 -6.54 -25.74 -8.99
N PHE A 229 -6.72 -24.43 -8.84
CA PHE A 229 -7.97 -23.75 -9.21
C PHE A 229 -8.33 -23.98 -10.68
N SER A 230 -7.36 -23.85 -11.59
CA SER A 230 -7.59 -24.10 -13.02
C SER A 230 -8.02 -25.54 -13.29
N SER A 231 -7.38 -26.55 -12.65
CA SER A 231 -7.79 -27.95 -12.79
C SER A 231 -9.19 -28.25 -12.24
N MET A 232 -9.68 -27.42 -11.32
CA MET A 232 -11.01 -27.51 -10.73
C MET A 232 -12.04 -26.64 -11.47
N GLY A 233 -11.68 -26.09 -12.63
CA GLY A 233 -12.60 -25.40 -13.55
C GLY A 233 -12.70 -23.89 -13.35
N TYR A 234 -11.81 -23.27 -12.57
CA TYR A 234 -11.79 -21.82 -12.40
C TYR A 234 -10.98 -21.12 -13.48
N ASN A 235 -11.42 -19.92 -13.86
CA ASN A 235 -10.59 -18.96 -14.58
C ASN A 235 -9.77 -18.14 -13.56
N VAL A 236 -8.45 -18.27 -13.59
CA VAL A 236 -7.55 -17.69 -12.58
C VAL A 236 -6.71 -16.61 -13.22
N VAL A 237 -6.77 -15.40 -12.65
CA VAL A 237 -5.89 -14.29 -13.01
C VAL A 237 -5.15 -13.84 -11.76
N LYS A 238 -3.83 -14.03 -11.77
CA LYS A 238 -2.98 -13.43 -10.74
C LYS A 238 -2.97 -11.92 -10.97
N LYS A 239 -3.53 -11.17 -10.03
CA LYS A 239 -3.40 -9.72 -10.00
C LYS A 239 -2.31 -9.38 -9.01
N ASP A 240 -1.41 -8.49 -9.40
CA ASP A 240 -0.56 -7.84 -8.43
C ASP A 240 -1.47 -7.07 -7.46
N ILE A 241 -1.18 -7.20 -6.17
CA ILE A 241 -1.84 -6.37 -5.17
C ILE A 241 -1.44 -4.94 -5.53
N ILE A 242 -2.35 -4.18 -6.13
CA ILE A 242 -2.24 -2.72 -6.09
C ILE A 242 -2.30 -2.43 -4.59
N PRO A 243 -1.19 -2.00 -3.95
CA PRO A 243 -1.20 -1.81 -2.52
C PRO A 243 -2.37 -0.90 -2.21
N LEU A 244 -3.22 -1.33 -1.27
CA LEU A 244 -4.16 -0.44 -0.61
C LEU A 244 -3.30 0.57 0.17
N MET A 245 -2.74 1.54 -0.55
CA MET A 245 -2.20 2.79 -0.03
C MET A 245 -3.36 3.77 0.20
#